data_AF-A0A1I8IBI9-F1
#
_entry.id   AF-A0A1I8IBI9-F1
#
_cell.length_a   1.000
_cell.length_b   1.000
_cell.length_c   1.000
_cell.angle_alpha   90.00
_cell.angle_beta   90.00
_cell.angle_gamma   90.00
#
_symmetry.space_group_name_H-M   'P 1'
#
loop_
_entity.id
_entity.type
_entity.pdbx_description
1 polymer ?
#
loop_
_entity_poly.entity_id
_entity_poly.type
_entity_poly.pdbx_seq_one_letter_code
_entity_poly.pdbx_strand_id
1 'polypeptide(L)'
;MSFALFFIPDIIGTMKFAEHLQAHLTPEWRTQYIKYDDLKEFLYKCANEISEELDEETRQAYFISKDEEFYNVCNDELIKINDFFEEKVAEAKRRLKDLEQELAEYKQFKQQLATQKLQANGVDAVLPGAMIRRYRDMKKHRGRVRKLQEIKLAFQEFYLNLILLQNYQALNFTGFRKILKKHDKIFGLSSGYQWRVRNVESARFNVSKDVAEFIDRVEQVYIGDLERGDRHTAMKRLRVPPLTEREKPGTTFLVGFLFGIFSMQSLSVTLAIVYLGPGIEPWQPGLRLFRASLLVPLFICLLGVNTYGWRGAGVNHVLIFEIDPRHHLNHMEILKAGGILAVTWCAALQLFVFSGWLTGMPPFAAPFLYWAFMPIYLLNPLPVCQHKSRRWLCRI
;
A
#
# COMPACT_ATOMS: atom_id res chain seq x y z
N MET A 1 29.17 6.14 3.10
CA MET A 1 28.68 5.82 4.47
C MET A 1 27.27 5.29 4.33
N SER A 2 27.15 3.95 4.36
CA SER A 2 25.98 3.19 3.92
C SER A 2 24.87 3.25 4.99
N PHE A 3 23.79 4.00 4.73
CA PHE A 3 22.67 4.19 5.65
C PHE A 3 21.41 3.38 5.25
N ALA A 4 21.49 2.54 4.21
CA ALA A 4 20.37 1.68 3.77
C ALA A 4 20.32 0.31 4.48
N LEU A 5 21.31 -0.01 5.32
CA LEU A 5 21.36 -1.26 6.09
C LEU A 5 20.39 -1.31 7.29
N PHE A 6 19.61 -0.26 7.54
CA PHE A 6 18.75 -0.18 8.73
C PHE A 6 17.37 -0.87 8.60
N PHE A 7 17.06 -1.52 7.47
CA PHE A 7 15.76 -2.18 7.30
C PHE A 7 15.72 -3.67 7.63
N ILE A 8 16.85 -4.30 8.00
CA ILE A 8 16.94 -5.77 8.05
C ILE A 8 17.52 -6.39 9.37
N PRO A 9 18.26 -5.72 10.28
CA PRO A 9 18.87 -6.47 11.39
C PRO A 9 17.94 -6.83 12.56
N ASP A 10 16.97 -6.00 12.95
CA ASP A 10 16.43 -6.05 14.32
C ASP A 10 15.02 -6.67 14.50
N ILE A 11 14.38 -7.19 13.44
CA ILE A 11 13.06 -7.88 13.55
C ILE A 11 13.19 -9.41 13.45
N ILE A 12 14.40 -9.94 13.65
CA ILE A 12 14.66 -11.40 13.60
C ILE A 12 14.23 -12.10 14.90
N GLY A 13 13.86 -11.35 15.95
CA GLY A 13 13.63 -11.90 17.30
C GLY A 13 12.28 -12.56 17.57
N THR A 14 11.20 -12.31 16.81
CA THR A 14 9.84 -12.68 17.28
C THR A 14 8.91 -13.39 16.30
N MET A 15 9.19 -13.45 14.99
CA MET A 15 8.30 -14.10 14.00
C MET A 15 8.97 -15.27 13.26
N LYS A 16 8.17 -16.33 12.95
CA LYS A 16 8.64 -17.43 12.10
C LYS A 16 8.89 -16.87 10.69
N PHE A 17 10.01 -17.24 10.07
CA PHE A 17 10.42 -16.66 8.78
C PHE A 17 9.38 -16.79 7.67
N ALA A 18 8.59 -17.86 7.64
CA ALA A 18 7.52 -18.03 6.65
C ALA A 18 6.46 -16.90 6.78
N GLU A 19 6.06 -16.57 8.01
CA GLU A 19 5.12 -15.46 8.29
C GLU A 19 5.72 -14.11 7.91
N HIS A 20 7.01 -13.90 8.22
CA HIS A 20 7.74 -12.71 7.81
C HIS A 20 7.85 -12.59 6.28
N LEU A 21 8.16 -13.68 5.58
CA LEU A 21 8.25 -13.70 4.13
C LEU A 21 6.90 -13.27 3.54
N GLN A 22 5.80 -13.94 3.92
CA GLN A 22 4.45 -13.66 3.44
C GLN A 22 3.99 -12.21 3.73
N ALA A 23 4.28 -11.68 4.92
CA ALA A 23 3.91 -10.32 5.29
C ALA A 23 4.65 -9.23 4.49
N HIS A 24 5.83 -9.54 3.95
CA HIS A 24 6.70 -8.59 3.25
C HIS A 24 6.78 -8.84 1.73
N LEU A 25 6.00 -9.76 1.17
CA LEU A 25 5.95 -9.99 -0.27
C LEU A 25 5.39 -8.77 -0.99
N THR A 26 6.08 -8.38 -2.07
CA THR A 26 5.49 -7.48 -3.06
C THR A 26 4.39 -8.26 -3.77
N PRO A 27 3.14 -7.82 -3.63
CA PRO A 27 2.00 -8.55 -4.14
C PRO A 27 2.01 -9.00 -5.59
N GLU A 28 2.38 -8.09 -6.48
CA GLU A 28 2.38 -8.26 -7.93
C GLU A 28 3.41 -9.32 -8.34
N TRP A 29 4.37 -9.59 -7.45
CA TRP A 29 5.49 -10.50 -7.68
C TRP A 29 5.39 -11.75 -6.82
N ARG A 30 4.28 -11.99 -6.11
CA ARG A 30 4.12 -13.10 -5.15
C ARG A 30 4.58 -14.45 -5.71
N THR A 31 4.19 -14.76 -6.96
CA THR A 31 4.53 -16.02 -7.64
C THR A 31 6.02 -16.15 -8.00
N GLN A 32 6.71 -15.02 -8.07
CA GLN A 32 8.12 -14.91 -8.46
C GLN A 32 9.06 -15.05 -7.26
N TYR A 33 8.56 -15.00 -6.04
CA TYR A 33 9.37 -15.30 -4.85
C TYR A 33 9.61 -16.80 -4.71
N ILE A 34 10.63 -17.15 -3.93
CA ILE A 34 10.91 -18.53 -3.54
C ILE A 34 9.69 -19.16 -2.86
N LYS A 35 9.29 -20.33 -3.34
CA LYS A 35 8.22 -21.15 -2.75
C LYS A 35 8.71 -21.85 -1.47
N TYR A 36 8.95 -21.03 -0.44
CA TYR A 36 9.58 -21.48 0.81
C TYR A 36 8.75 -22.53 1.55
N ASP A 37 7.42 -22.40 1.56
CA ASP A 37 6.54 -23.34 2.25
C ASP A 37 6.48 -24.70 1.53
N ASP A 38 6.43 -24.72 0.20
CA ASP A 38 6.45 -25.95 -0.60
C ASP A 38 7.77 -26.72 -0.41
N LEU A 39 8.91 -26.02 -0.48
CA LEU A 39 10.23 -26.62 -0.22
C LEU A 39 10.33 -27.13 1.22
N LYS A 40 9.74 -26.42 2.17
CA LYS A 40 9.71 -26.84 3.57
C LYS A 40 8.85 -28.08 3.76
N GLU A 41 7.69 -28.16 3.09
CA GLU A 41 6.82 -29.33 3.11
C GLU A 41 7.52 -30.55 2.49
N PHE A 42 8.25 -30.37 1.39
CA PHE A 42 9.09 -31.40 0.79
C PHE A 42 10.07 -32.00 1.81
N LEU A 43 10.82 -31.15 2.52
CA LEU A 43 11.78 -31.62 3.52
C LEU A 43 11.13 -32.38 4.67
N TYR A 44 9.94 -31.97 5.12
CA TYR A 44 9.21 -32.68 6.17
C TYR A 44 8.62 -34.01 5.68
N LYS A 45 8.17 -34.08 4.43
CA LYS A 45 7.72 -35.34 3.81
C LYS A 45 8.85 -36.36 3.78
N CYS A 46 10.03 -35.98 3.29
CA CYS A 46 11.21 -36.86 3.30
C CYS A 46 11.60 -37.31 4.71
N ALA A 47 11.49 -36.42 5.71
CA ALA A 47 11.80 -36.77 7.09
C ALA A 47 10.80 -37.76 7.72
N ASN A 48 9.52 -37.68 7.34
CA ASN A 48 8.46 -38.54 7.89
C ASN A 48 8.31 -39.88 7.17
N GLU A 49 8.77 -39.98 5.91
CA GLU A 49 8.70 -41.21 5.12
C GLU A 49 9.67 -42.31 5.59
N ILE A 50 10.75 -41.92 6.26
CA ILE A 50 11.71 -42.84 6.87
C ILE A 50 11.25 -43.23 8.27
N SER A 51 11.25 -44.54 8.56
CA SER A 51 11.13 -45.05 9.93
C SER A 51 12.44 -44.82 10.70
N GLU A 52 12.34 -44.40 11.97
CA GLU A 52 13.50 -44.25 12.87
C GLU A 52 14.21 -45.58 13.17
N GLU A 53 13.57 -46.72 12.89
CA GLU A 53 14.10 -48.07 13.14
C GLU A 53 14.99 -48.61 12.01
N LEU A 54 15.15 -47.88 10.91
CA LEU A 54 16.02 -48.27 9.78
C LEU A 54 17.50 -48.08 10.11
N ASP A 55 18.35 -48.94 9.54
CA ASP A 55 19.80 -48.84 9.63
C ASP A 55 20.32 -47.50 9.09
N GLU A 56 21.33 -46.93 9.76
CA GLU A 56 21.85 -45.60 9.45
C GLU A 56 22.36 -45.47 8.01
N GLU A 57 22.96 -46.52 7.46
CA GLU A 57 23.43 -46.54 6.07
C GLU A 57 22.28 -46.44 5.06
N THR A 58 21.18 -47.17 5.31
CA THR A 58 20.00 -47.15 4.45
C THR A 58 19.31 -45.79 4.50
N ARG A 59 19.27 -45.19 5.69
CA ARG A 59 18.73 -43.85 5.92
C ARG A 59 19.53 -42.78 5.19
N GLN A 60 20.87 -42.84 5.27
CA GLN A 60 21.74 -41.93 4.55
C GLN A 60 21.62 -42.08 3.03
N ALA A 61 21.55 -43.30 2.51
CA ALA A 61 21.36 -43.55 1.08
C ALA A 61 20.04 -42.96 0.55
N TYR A 62 18.95 -43.07 1.31
CA TYR A 62 17.68 -42.42 0.96
C TYR A 62 17.81 -40.89 0.94
N PHE A 63 18.41 -40.28 1.97
CA PHE A 63 18.55 -38.82 2.00
C PHE A 63 19.43 -38.29 0.88
N ILE A 64 20.49 -39.02 0.49
CA ILE A 64 21.31 -38.66 -0.68
C ILE A 64 20.48 -38.71 -1.97
N SER A 65 19.64 -39.73 -2.15
CA SER A 65 18.73 -39.80 -3.30
C SER A 65 17.74 -38.62 -3.34
N LYS A 66 17.22 -38.21 -2.17
CA LYS A 66 16.32 -37.05 -2.05
C LYS A 66 17.03 -35.70 -2.15
N ASP A 67 18.34 -35.63 -1.87
CA ASP A 67 19.18 -34.43 -2.00
C ASP A 67 19.17 -33.93 -3.46
N GLU A 68 19.28 -34.84 -4.43
CA GLU A 68 19.24 -34.51 -5.86
C GLU A 68 17.88 -33.95 -6.29
N GLU A 69 16.79 -34.58 -5.86
CA GLU A 69 15.42 -34.11 -6.12
C GLU A 69 15.19 -32.71 -5.54
N PHE A 70 15.64 -32.48 -4.30
CA PHE A 70 15.54 -31.18 -3.65
C PHE A 70 16.32 -30.07 -4.38
N TYR A 71 17.55 -30.36 -4.85
CA TYR A 71 18.33 -29.37 -5.58
C TYR A 71 17.80 -29.08 -6.97
N ASN A 72 17.14 -30.04 -7.63
CA ASN A 72 16.46 -29.78 -8.89
C ASN A 72 15.35 -28.73 -8.70
N VAL A 73 14.51 -28.89 -7.68
CA VAL A 73 13.48 -27.89 -7.34
C VAL A 73 14.11 -26.54 -6.94
N CYS A 74 15.20 -26.56 -6.17
CA CYS A 74 15.91 -25.32 -5.81
C CYS A 74 16.51 -24.62 -7.04
N ASN A 75 16.98 -25.37 -8.02
CA ASN A 75 17.54 -24.84 -9.25
C ASN A 75 16.46 -24.19 -10.12
N ASP A 76 15.30 -24.83 -10.24
CA ASP A 76 14.15 -24.27 -10.97
C ASP A 76 13.68 -22.95 -10.32
N GLU A 77 13.57 -22.92 -9.00
CA GLU A 77 13.23 -21.70 -8.26
C GLU A 77 14.31 -20.62 -8.41
N LEU A 78 15.59 -21.00 -8.47
CA LEU A 78 16.70 -20.07 -8.68
C LEU A 78 16.69 -19.47 -10.10
N ILE A 79 16.43 -20.28 -11.13
CA ILE A 79 16.29 -19.81 -12.52
C ILE A 79 15.13 -18.82 -12.59
N LYS A 80 13.95 -19.18 -12.09
CA LYS A 80 12.77 -18.30 -12.03
C LYS A 80 13.09 -16.94 -11.40
N ILE A 81 13.78 -16.94 -10.25
CA ILE A 81 14.12 -15.71 -9.52
C ILE A 81 15.14 -14.86 -10.29
N ASN A 82 16.13 -15.50 -10.92
CA ASN A 82 17.11 -14.80 -11.75
C ASN A 82 16.45 -14.16 -12.98
N ASP A 83 15.66 -14.92 -13.72
CA ASP A 83 15.00 -14.45 -14.95
C ASP A 83 14.10 -13.25 -14.66
N PHE A 84 13.27 -13.36 -13.61
CA PHE A 84 12.41 -12.26 -13.19
C PHE A 84 13.21 -11.03 -12.73
N PHE A 85 14.29 -11.24 -11.97
CA PHE A 85 15.14 -10.14 -11.52
C PHE A 85 15.82 -9.42 -12.69
N GLU A 86 16.37 -10.17 -13.65
CA GLU A 86 17.03 -9.59 -14.83
C GLU A 86 16.05 -8.82 -15.71
N GLU A 87 14.84 -9.34 -15.90
CA GLU A 87 13.76 -8.64 -16.59
C GLU A 87 13.45 -7.30 -15.91
N LYS A 88 13.30 -7.31 -14.57
CA LYS A 88 12.98 -6.10 -13.79
C LYS A 88 14.12 -5.09 -13.76
N VAL A 89 15.38 -5.54 -13.72
CA VAL A 89 16.54 -4.67 -13.83
C VAL A 89 16.60 -4.00 -15.21
N ALA A 90 16.31 -4.75 -16.28
CA ALA A 90 16.26 -4.20 -17.63
C ALA A 90 15.11 -3.19 -17.80
N GLU A 91 13.93 -3.48 -17.27
CA GLU A 91 12.80 -2.56 -17.21
C GLU A 91 13.16 -1.27 -16.44
N ALA A 92 13.77 -1.42 -15.26
CA ALA A 92 14.18 -0.29 -14.44
C ALA A 92 15.21 0.60 -15.12
N LYS A 93 16.19 0.00 -15.82
CA LYS A 93 17.21 0.72 -16.59
C LYS A 93 16.58 1.56 -17.71
N ARG A 94 15.64 1.00 -18.46
CA ARG A 94 14.90 1.74 -19.50
C ARG A 94 14.11 2.89 -18.87
N ARG A 95 13.38 2.61 -17.80
CA ARG A 95 12.55 3.61 -17.12
C ARG A 95 13.37 4.77 -16.55
N LEU A 96 14.55 4.50 -15.98
CA LEU A 96 15.46 5.54 -15.51
C LEU A 96 15.88 6.47 -16.66
N LYS A 97 16.29 5.89 -17.80
CA LYS A 97 16.67 6.66 -18.99
C LYS A 97 15.54 7.55 -19.49
N ASP A 98 14.32 7.01 -19.55
CA ASP A 98 13.15 7.78 -19.99
C ASP A 98 12.86 8.95 -19.04
N LEU A 99 12.93 8.72 -17.73
CA LEU A 99 12.69 9.76 -16.73
C LEU A 99 13.76 10.86 -16.75
N GLU A 100 15.02 10.50 -16.95
CA GLU A 100 16.10 11.47 -17.14
C GLU A 100 15.90 12.31 -18.41
N GLN A 101 15.47 11.68 -19.50
CA GLN A 101 15.15 12.39 -20.74
C GLN A 101 13.96 13.35 -20.56
N GLU A 102 12.87 12.91 -19.94
CA GLU A 102 11.70 13.76 -19.64
C GLU A 102 12.10 14.98 -18.78
N LEU A 103 12.98 14.77 -17.80
CA LEU A 103 13.50 15.85 -16.96
C LEU A 103 14.37 16.83 -17.75
N ALA A 104 15.22 16.32 -18.65
CA ALA A 104 16.05 17.15 -19.53
C ALA A 104 15.19 18.01 -20.47
N GLU A 105 14.16 17.43 -21.09
CA GLU A 105 13.20 18.15 -21.94
C GLU A 105 12.46 19.25 -21.15
N TYR A 106 12.04 18.95 -19.92
CA TYR A 106 11.42 19.95 -19.04
C TYR A 106 12.37 21.11 -18.71
N LYS A 107 13.63 20.81 -18.40
CA LYS A 107 14.65 21.84 -18.11
C LYS A 107 14.89 22.73 -19.33
N GLN A 108 15.06 22.14 -20.52
CA GLN A 108 15.24 22.88 -21.78
C GLN A 108 14.04 23.78 -22.07
N PHE A 109 12.83 23.26 -21.92
CA PHE A 109 11.61 24.04 -22.08
C PHE A 109 11.55 25.23 -21.13
N LYS A 110 11.90 25.03 -19.85
CA LYS A 110 11.93 26.10 -18.84
C LYS A 110 12.99 27.15 -19.17
N GLN A 111 14.14 26.75 -19.69
CA GLN A 111 15.20 27.67 -20.12
C GLN A 111 14.76 28.48 -21.34
N GLN A 112 14.15 27.86 -22.35
CA GLN A 112 13.61 28.56 -23.52
C GLN A 112 12.55 29.60 -23.14
N LEU A 113 11.67 29.28 -22.19
CA LEU A 113 10.71 30.22 -21.63
C LEU A 113 11.37 31.43 -20.96
N ALA A 114 12.48 31.22 -20.26
CA ALA A 114 13.22 32.30 -19.61
C ALA A 114 13.91 33.21 -20.64
N THR A 115 14.57 32.64 -21.65
CA THR A 115 15.22 33.39 -22.73
C THR A 115 14.21 34.20 -23.56
N GLN A 116 13.04 33.63 -23.86
CA GLN A 116 11.99 34.36 -24.58
C GLN A 116 11.41 35.52 -23.78
N LYS A 117 11.26 35.39 -22.45
CA LYS A 117 10.83 36.51 -21.58
C LYS A 117 11.84 37.65 -21.57
N LEU A 118 13.14 37.35 -21.62
CA LEU A 118 14.20 38.35 -21.71
C LEU A 118 14.20 39.05 -23.07
N GLN A 119 14.01 38.32 -24.17
CA GLN A 119 13.93 38.88 -25.52
C GLN A 119 12.65 39.69 -25.76
N ALA A 120 11.52 39.33 -25.14
CA ALA A 120 10.28 40.10 -25.25
C ALA A 120 10.38 41.52 -24.64
N ASN A 121 11.31 41.74 -23.71
CA ASN A 121 11.61 43.07 -23.18
C ASN A 121 12.56 43.90 -24.07
N GLY A 122 13.14 43.29 -25.10
CA GLY A 122 14.04 43.93 -26.06
C GLY A 122 13.47 43.94 -27.47
N VAL A 123 12.83 45.05 -27.86
CA VAL A 123 12.68 45.56 -29.24
C VAL A 123 11.75 44.79 -30.22
N ASP A 124 11.35 43.55 -29.96
CA ASP A 124 10.60 42.72 -30.93
C ASP A 124 9.06 42.90 -30.97
N ALA A 125 8.52 43.95 -30.35
CA ALA A 125 7.07 44.18 -30.17
C ALA A 125 6.31 44.65 -31.44
N VAL A 126 6.95 44.71 -32.62
CA VAL A 126 6.43 45.49 -33.77
C VAL A 126 5.58 44.67 -34.77
N LEU A 127 5.63 43.32 -34.78
CA LEU A 127 4.85 42.51 -35.73
C LEU A 127 3.79 41.59 -35.07
N PRO A 128 2.48 41.89 -35.20
CA PRO A 128 1.39 41.08 -34.62
C PRO A 128 1.37 39.61 -35.07
N GLY A 129 1.69 39.33 -36.33
CA GLY A 129 1.69 37.97 -36.89
C GLY A 129 2.76 37.05 -36.28
N ALA A 130 3.94 37.60 -35.97
CA ALA A 130 5.02 36.85 -35.33
C ALA A 130 4.69 36.50 -33.87
N MET A 131 3.95 37.36 -33.18
CA MET A 131 3.49 37.14 -31.80
C MET A 131 2.45 36.03 -31.73
N ILE A 132 1.48 36.01 -32.65
CA ILE A 132 0.43 34.97 -32.72
C ILE A 132 1.02 33.59 -33.02
N ARG A 133 1.99 33.51 -33.95
CA ARG A 133 2.69 32.26 -34.27
C ARG A 133 3.50 31.75 -33.07
N ARG A 134 4.27 32.62 -32.40
CA ARG A 134 4.99 32.31 -31.15
C ARG A 134 4.06 31.79 -30.05
N TYR A 135 2.93 32.45 -29.83
CA TYR A 135 1.96 32.03 -28.82
C TYR A 135 1.36 30.65 -29.11
N ARG A 136 1.05 30.35 -30.39
CA ARG A 136 0.53 29.05 -30.82
C ARG A 136 1.55 27.94 -30.62
N ASP A 137 2.80 28.15 -31.03
CA ASP A 137 3.88 27.18 -30.90
C ASP A 137 4.22 26.92 -29.42
N MET A 138 4.23 27.97 -28.59
CA MET A 138 4.36 27.88 -27.13
C MET A 138 3.23 27.08 -26.48
N LYS A 139 1.98 27.31 -26.87
CA LYS A 139 0.83 26.56 -26.33
C LYS A 139 0.88 25.09 -26.71
N LYS A 140 1.27 24.77 -27.95
CA LYS A 140 1.47 23.41 -28.43
C LYS A 140 2.63 22.71 -27.69
N HIS A 141 3.74 23.41 -27.47
CA HIS A 141 4.89 22.87 -26.76
C HIS A 141 4.60 22.66 -25.26
N ARG A 142 3.91 23.61 -24.62
CA ARG A 142 3.45 23.50 -23.22
C ARG A 142 2.50 22.32 -22.98
N GLY A 143 1.70 21.94 -23.98
CA GLY A 143 0.84 20.76 -23.91
C GLY A 143 1.60 19.43 -24.03
N ARG A 144 2.81 19.44 -24.58
CA ARG A 144 3.66 18.25 -24.78
C ARG A 144 4.61 17.97 -23.63
N VAL A 145 5.09 19.02 -22.95
CA VAL A 145 6.01 18.89 -21.81
C VAL A 145 5.24 18.58 -20.53
N ARG A 146 5.56 17.46 -19.87
CA ARG A 146 4.97 17.10 -18.57
C ARG A 146 5.22 18.20 -17.54
N LYS A 147 4.24 18.40 -16.65
CA LYS A 147 4.42 19.37 -15.56
C LYS A 147 5.46 18.83 -14.59
N LEU A 148 6.25 19.72 -13.97
CA LEU A 148 7.26 19.33 -12.97
C LEU A 148 6.71 18.41 -11.88
N GLN A 149 5.46 18.62 -11.47
CA GLN A 149 4.81 17.81 -10.45
C GLN A 149 4.56 16.36 -10.91
N GLU A 150 4.23 16.16 -12.19
CA GLU A 150 4.06 14.82 -12.79
C GLU A 150 5.41 14.12 -12.90
N ILE A 151 6.47 14.84 -13.27
CA ILE A 151 7.84 14.31 -13.30
C ILE A 151 8.27 13.91 -11.87
N LYS A 152 8.04 14.79 -10.87
CA LYS A 152 8.34 14.46 -9.46
C LYS A 152 7.61 13.20 -8.99
N LEU A 153 6.34 13.05 -9.35
CA LEU A 153 5.54 11.88 -9.00
C LEU A 153 6.12 10.61 -9.67
N ALA A 154 6.47 10.69 -10.95
CA ALA A 154 7.04 9.59 -11.70
C ALA A 154 8.39 9.11 -11.13
N PHE A 155 9.26 10.05 -10.71
CA PHE A 155 10.50 9.70 -9.99
C PHE A 155 10.23 9.07 -8.62
N GLN A 156 9.21 9.54 -7.88
CA GLN A 156 8.83 8.92 -6.60
C GLN A 156 8.31 7.49 -6.79
N GLU A 157 7.45 7.25 -7.78
CA GLU A 157 6.93 5.92 -8.13
C GLU A 157 8.08 4.99 -8.55
N PHE A 158 8.97 5.48 -9.41
CA PHE A 158 10.13 4.72 -9.84
C PHE A 158 11.07 4.36 -8.67
N TYR A 159 11.34 5.31 -7.78
CA TYR A 159 12.13 5.05 -6.57
C TYR A 159 11.49 3.96 -5.69
N LEU A 160 10.17 4.00 -5.49
CA LEU A 160 9.45 2.94 -4.78
C LEU A 160 9.65 1.57 -5.45
N ASN A 161 9.53 1.50 -6.77
CA ASN A 161 9.72 0.24 -7.51
C ASN A 161 11.14 -0.33 -7.33
N LEU A 162 12.17 0.52 -7.30
CA LEU A 162 13.56 0.10 -7.03
C LEU A 162 13.72 -0.45 -5.61
N ILE A 163 13.09 0.16 -4.61
CA ILE A 163 13.12 -0.33 -3.23
C ILE A 163 12.40 -1.68 -3.11
N LEU A 164 11.27 -1.87 -3.80
CA LEU A 164 10.59 -3.17 -3.85
C LEU A 164 11.51 -4.24 -4.48
N LEU A 165 12.23 -3.90 -5.55
CA LEU A 165 13.16 -4.82 -6.20
C LEU A 165 14.37 -5.17 -5.31
N GLN A 166 14.89 -4.20 -4.56
CA GLN A 166 15.93 -4.44 -3.55
C GLN A 166 15.43 -5.36 -2.43
N ASN A 167 14.19 -5.16 -1.97
CA ASN A 167 13.56 -6.05 -0.98
C ASN A 167 13.34 -7.45 -1.54
N TYR A 168 12.93 -7.58 -2.80
CA TYR A 168 12.81 -8.86 -3.50
C TYR A 168 14.14 -9.63 -3.51
N GLN A 169 15.24 -8.97 -3.87
CA GLN A 169 16.59 -9.56 -3.82
C GLN A 169 16.93 -10.07 -2.40
N ALA A 170 16.76 -9.22 -1.38
CA ALA A 170 17.12 -9.54 0.00
C ALA A 170 16.27 -10.69 0.60
N LEU A 171 14.95 -10.68 0.34
CA LEU A 171 14.03 -11.70 0.83
C LEU A 171 14.31 -13.06 0.20
N ASN A 172 14.51 -13.12 -1.13
CA ASN A 172 14.81 -14.38 -1.81
C ASN A 172 16.16 -14.96 -1.40
N PHE A 173 17.20 -14.13 -1.28
CA PHE A 173 18.50 -14.58 -0.76
C PHE A 173 18.36 -15.17 0.65
N THR A 174 17.62 -14.48 1.53
CA THR A 174 17.36 -14.96 2.89
C THR A 174 16.55 -16.25 2.89
N GLY A 175 15.59 -16.39 1.97
CA GLY A 175 14.79 -17.59 1.78
C GLY A 175 15.64 -18.79 1.42
N PHE A 176 16.48 -18.69 0.38
CA PHE A 176 17.45 -19.73 0.01
C PHE A 176 18.38 -20.07 1.18
N ARG A 177 18.96 -19.06 1.84
CA ARG A 177 19.84 -19.28 2.99
C ARG A 177 19.15 -20.09 4.09
N LYS A 178 17.89 -19.79 4.40
CA LYS A 178 17.15 -20.47 5.48
C LYS A 178 16.67 -21.85 5.08
N ILE A 179 16.21 -22.06 3.85
CA ILE A 179 15.73 -23.38 3.39
C ILE A 179 16.90 -24.35 3.24
N LEU A 180 18.04 -23.91 2.69
CA LEU A 180 19.25 -24.73 2.57
C LEU A 180 19.84 -25.06 3.95
N LYS A 181 19.81 -24.12 4.90
CA LYS A 181 20.17 -24.42 6.30
C LYS A 181 19.21 -25.42 6.95
N LYS A 182 17.92 -25.38 6.60
CA LYS A 182 16.92 -26.33 7.10
C LYS A 182 17.16 -27.73 6.52
N HIS A 183 17.45 -27.80 5.22
CA HIS A 183 17.86 -29.03 4.55
C HIS A 183 19.04 -29.69 5.28
N ASP A 184 20.14 -28.97 5.47
CA ASP A 184 21.33 -29.48 6.16
C ASP A 184 21.02 -29.96 7.59
N LYS A 185 20.11 -29.26 8.29
CA LYS A 185 19.68 -29.65 9.64
C LYS A 185 18.86 -30.94 9.66
N ILE A 186 17.97 -31.15 8.68
CA ILE A 186 17.06 -32.31 8.65
C ILE A 186 17.80 -33.54 8.13
N PHE A 187 18.59 -33.39 7.06
CA PHE A 187 19.26 -34.52 6.41
C PHE A 187 20.61 -34.85 7.07
N GLY A 188 21.12 -33.97 7.95
CA GLY A 188 22.42 -34.16 8.61
C GLY A 188 23.62 -33.98 7.67
N LEU A 189 23.41 -33.29 6.54
CA LEU A 189 24.41 -33.08 5.50
C LEU A 189 24.99 -31.65 5.55
N SER A 190 26.06 -31.41 4.81
CA SER A 190 26.61 -30.07 4.55
C SER A 190 26.50 -29.64 3.07
N SER A 191 25.80 -30.43 2.26
CA SER A 191 25.63 -30.21 0.82
C SER A 191 24.87 -28.92 0.53
N GLY A 192 23.91 -28.51 1.37
CA GLY A 192 23.10 -27.32 1.17
C GLY A 192 23.88 -26.04 1.33
N TYR A 193 24.78 -25.97 2.32
CA TYR A 193 25.76 -24.88 2.41
C TYR A 193 26.63 -24.77 1.16
N GLN A 194 27.20 -25.89 0.69
CA GLN A 194 28.05 -25.91 -0.50
C GLN A 194 27.28 -25.52 -1.76
N TRP A 195 26.02 -25.94 -1.88
CA TRP A 195 25.15 -25.57 -2.99
C TRP A 195 24.81 -24.07 -2.95
N ARG A 196 24.55 -23.50 -1.77
CA ARG A 196 24.32 -22.05 -1.60
C ARG A 196 25.48 -21.23 -2.11
N VAL A 197 26.70 -21.56 -1.70
CA VAL A 197 27.92 -20.82 -2.07
C VAL A 197 28.15 -20.92 -3.58
N ARG A 198 27.95 -22.10 -4.16
CA ARG A 198 28.18 -22.35 -5.60
C ARG A 198 27.13 -21.70 -6.50
N ASN A 199 25.85 -21.72 -6.11
CA ASN A 199 24.74 -21.35 -6.99
C ASN A 199 24.02 -20.06 -6.59
N VAL A 200 23.79 -19.82 -5.29
CA VAL A 200 22.98 -18.68 -4.82
C VAL A 200 23.84 -17.45 -4.60
N GLU A 201 25.01 -17.59 -3.98
CA GLU A 201 25.90 -16.46 -3.69
C GLU A 201 26.52 -15.89 -4.98
N SER A 202 26.77 -16.76 -5.97
CA SER A 202 27.23 -16.41 -7.32
C SER A 202 26.10 -15.98 -8.27
N ALA A 203 24.83 -16.14 -7.88
CA ALA A 203 23.70 -15.84 -8.74
C ALA A 203 23.66 -14.36 -9.13
N ARG A 204 23.21 -14.10 -10.37
CA ARG A 204 23.07 -12.75 -10.93
C ARG A 204 22.17 -11.87 -10.06
N PHE A 205 21.05 -12.42 -9.57
CA PHE A 205 20.14 -11.69 -8.70
C PHE A 205 20.80 -11.24 -7.40
N ASN A 206 21.83 -11.91 -6.89
CA ASN A 206 22.51 -11.57 -5.64
C ASN A 206 23.74 -10.67 -5.86
N VAL A 207 24.51 -10.93 -6.92
CA VAL A 207 25.78 -10.22 -7.20
C VAL A 207 25.54 -8.85 -7.82
N SER A 208 24.45 -8.66 -8.57
CA SER A 208 24.17 -7.39 -9.23
C SER A 208 24.07 -6.23 -8.24
N LYS A 209 24.77 -5.14 -8.58
CA LYS A 209 24.71 -3.84 -7.87
C LYS A 209 23.83 -2.82 -8.60
N ASP A 210 23.23 -3.21 -9.73
CA ASP A 210 22.50 -2.30 -10.62
C ASP A 210 21.37 -1.57 -9.87
N VAL A 211 20.61 -2.30 -9.05
CA VAL A 211 19.50 -1.72 -8.27
C VAL A 211 20.01 -0.65 -7.30
N ALA A 212 21.11 -0.90 -6.60
CA ALA A 212 21.70 0.06 -5.68
C ALA A 212 22.22 1.30 -6.41
N GLU A 213 22.87 1.10 -7.57
CA GLU A 213 23.33 2.21 -8.42
C GLU A 213 22.17 3.05 -8.96
N PHE A 214 21.06 2.42 -9.36
CA PHE A 214 19.87 3.13 -9.81
C PHE A 214 19.21 3.93 -8.69
N ILE A 215 19.16 3.38 -7.46
CA ILE A 215 18.67 4.10 -6.28
C ILE A 215 19.51 5.35 -6.05
N ASP A 216 20.84 5.20 -5.98
CA ASP A 216 21.77 6.32 -5.77
C ASP A 216 21.62 7.38 -6.87
N ARG A 217 21.47 6.95 -8.12
CA ARG A 217 21.28 7.85 -9.25
C ARG A 217 19.98 8.65 -9.15
N VAL A 218 18.88 7.99 -8.79
CA VAL A 218 17.58 8.66 -8.59
C VAL A 218 17.65 9.65 -7.42
N GLU A 219 18.30 9.30 -6.31
CA GLU A 219 18.49 10.21 -5.19
C GLU A 219 19.24 11.47 -5.61
N GLN A 220 20.35 11.32 -6.33
CA GLN A 220 21.16 12.45 -6.82
C GLN A 220 20.35 13.38 -7.73
N VAL A 221 19.64 12.82 -8.71
CA VAL A 221 18.81 13.58 -9.64
C VAL A 221 17.68 14.29 -8.90
N TYR A 222 17.00 13.61 -7.98
CA TYR A 222 15.87 14.19 -7.24
C TYR A 222 16.31 15.31 -6.28
N ILE A 223 17.41 15.12 -5.56
CA ILE A 223 17.94 16.13 -4.64
C ILE A 223 18.42 17.35 -5.42
N GLY A 224 19.25 17.15 -6.45
CA GLY A 224 19.86 18.24 -7.20
C GLY A 224 18.85 19.01 -8.06
N ASP A 225 18.10 18.29 -8.91
CA ASP A 225 17.33 18.91 -9.97
C ASP A 225 15.88 19.23 -9.60
N LEU A 226 15.30 18.47 -8.68
CA LEU A 226 13.89 18.56 -8.33
C LEU A 226 13.63 19.32 -7.02
N GLU A 227 14.53 19.22 -6.03
CA GLU A 227 14.41 19.91 -4.73
C GLU A 227 15.51 20.96 -4.46
N ARG A 228 16.23 21.38 -5.51
CA ARG A 228 17.23 22.49 -5.45
C ARG A 228 18.32 22.28 -4.37
N GLY A 229 18.68 21.03 -4.09
CA GLY A 229 19.74 20.66 -3.14
C GLY A 229 19.27 20.36 -1.70
N ASP A 230 17.99 20.51 -1.35
CA ASP A 230 17.51 20.15 -0.02
C ASP A 230 17.33 18.62 0.12
N ARG A 231 18.38 17.95 0.60
CA ARG A 231 18.39 16.50 0.82
C ARG A 231 17.31 16.04 1.81
N HIS A 232 17.04 16.81 2.87
CA HIS A 232 16.12 16.35 3.89
C HIS A 232 14.67 16.33 3.37
N THR A 233 14.27 17.39 2.67
CA THR A 233 12.94 17.46 2.04
C THR A 233 12.80 16.46 0.90
N ALA A 234 13.84 16.26 0.09
CA ALA A 234 13.89 15.25 -0.97
C ALA A 234 13.71 13.83 -0.42
N MET A 235 14.51 13.45 0.57
CA MET A 235 14.43 12.13 1.18
C MET A 235 13.09 11.93 1.90
N LYS A 236 12.53 12.96 2.54
CA LYS A 236 11.18 12.86 3.13
C LYS A 236 10.09 12.58 2.08
N ARG A 237 10.26 13.07 0.85
CA ARG A 237 9.32 12.86 -0.27
C ARG A 237 9.55 11.55 -1.02
N LEU A 238 10.79 11.05 -1.07
CA LEU A 238 11.14 9.76 -1.69
C LEU A 238 10.92 8.57 -0.75
N ARG A 239 11.13 8.76 0.56
CA ARG A 239 10.96 7.71 1.56
C ARG A 239 9.51 7.25 1.57
N VAL A 240 9.35 5.97 1.26
CA VAL A 240 8.10 5.24 1.42
C VAL A 240 7.84 5.18 2.93
N PRO A 241 6.66 5.62 3.43
CA PRO A 241 6.26 5.32 4.78
C PRO A 241 6.41 3.81 5.02
N PRO A 242 6.89 3.35 6.19
CA PRO A 242 6.96 1.93 6.45
C PRO A 242 5.60 1.30 6.16
N LEU A 243 5.59 0.18 5.41
CA LEU A 243 4.37 -0.57 5.05
C LEU A 243 3.50 -0.91 6.27
N THR A 244 4.11 -0.89 7.46
CA THR A 244 3.45 -0.86 8.75
C THR A 244 3.22 0.60 9.19
N GLU A 245 2.21 1.26 8.64
CA GLU A 245 1.81 2.58 9.13
C GLU A 245 1.33 2.41 10.57
N ARG A 246 2.07 2.99 11.54
CA ARG A 246 1.68 2.98 12.95
C ARG A 246 0.38 3.75 13.10
N GLU A 247 -0.62 3.12 13.68
CA GLU A 247 -1.87 3.80 14.02
C GLU A 247 -1.59 5.03 14.89
N LYS A 248 -2.29 6.12 14.58
CA LYS A 248 -2.24 7.32 15.42
C LYS A 248 -3.06 7.02 16.68
N PRO A 249 -2.48 7.09 17.90
CA PRO A 249 -3.22 6.78 19.13
C PRO A 249 -4.52 7.59 19.27
N GLY A 250 -4.51 8.84 18.82
CA GLY A 250 -5.68 9.72 18.84
C GLY A 250 -6.85 9.24 17.97
N THR A 251 -6.59 8.55 16.85
CA THR A 251 -7.69 8.03 16.02
C THR A 251 -8.37 6.85 16.68
N THR A 252 -7.62 5.96 17.33
CA THR A 252 -8.16 4.80 18.04
C THR A 252 -9.02 5.23 19.22
N PHE A 253 -8.57 6.23 19.99
CA PHE A 253 -9.37 6.84 21.06
C PHE A 253 -10.68 7.45 20.52
N LEU A 254 -10.60 8.26 19.45
CA LEU A 254 -11.77 8.90 18.87
C LEU A 254 -12.80 7.89 18.35
N VAL A 255 -12.35 6.79 17.74
CA VAL A 255 -13.23 5.71 17.30
C VAL A 255 -13.96 5.09 18.50
N GLY A 256 -13.23 4.75 19.57
CA GLY A 256 -13.84 4.22 20.79
C GLY A 256 -14.86 5.18 21.40
N PHE A 257 -14.54 6.48 21.41
CA PHE A 257 -15.45 7.53 21.89
C PHE A 257 -16.72 7.64 21.04
N LEU A 258 -16.63 7.56 19.71
CA LEU A 258 -17.78 7.56 18.81
C LEU A 258 -18.70 6.36 19.05
N PHE A 259 -18.14 5.15 19.21
CA PHE A 259 -18.94 3.98 19.56
C PHE A 259 -19.58 4.09 20.94
N GLY A 260 -18.88 4.69 21.92
CA GLY A 260 -19.45 4.97 23.24
C GLY A 260 -20.68 5.89 23.15
N ILE A 261 -20.60 6.98 22.38
CA ILE A 261 -21.74 7.87 22.12
C ILE A 261 -22.88 7.11 21.45
N PHE A 262 -22.59 6.33 20.40
CA PHE A 262 -23.60 5.56 19.69
C PHE A 262 -24.32 4.55 20.59
N SER A 263 -23.59 3.86 21.46
CA SER A 263 -24.16 2.92 22.43
C SER A 263 -25.07 3.62 23.44
N MET A 264 -24.66 4.79 23.95
CA MET A 264 -25.47 5.57 24.89
C MET A 264 -26.74 6.13 24.24
N GLN A 265 -26.65 6.65 23.01
CA GLN A 265 -27.83 7.14 22.27
C GLN A 265 -28.79 5.99 21.93
N SER A 266 -28.28 4.85 21.50
CA SER A 266 -29.10 3.67 21.21
C SER A 266 -29.84 3.19 22.46
N LEU A 267 -29.14 3.12 23.61
CA LEU A 267 -29.77 2.79 24.89
C LEU A 267 -30.87 3.79 25.26
N SER A 268 -30.60 5.10 25.11
CA SER A 268 -31.58 6.15 25.38
C SER A 268 -32.85 6.01 24.54
N VAL A 269 -32.70 5.79 23.22
CA VAL A 269 -33.84 5.59 22.31
C VAL A 269 -34.61 4.30 22.66
N THR A 270 -33.91 3.21 22.98
CA THR A 270 -34.57 1.96 23.40
C THR A 270 -35.37 2.14 24.68
N LEU A 271 -34.80 2.78 25.71
CA LEU A 271 -35.51 3.07 26.96
C LEU A 271 -36.71 3.99 26.72
N ALA A 272 -36.58 5.00 25.86
CA ALA A 272 -37.69 5.87 25.50
C ALA A 272 -38.84 5.10 24.85
N ILE A 273 -38.55 4.22 23.88
CA ILE A 273 -39.58 3.41 23.22
C ILE A 273 -40.26 2.44 24.21
N VAL A 274 -39.50 1.81 25.11
CA VAL A 274 -40.03 0.83 26.07
C VAL A 274 -40.92 1.49 27.13
N TYR A 275 -40.49 2.60 27.72
CA TYR A 275 -41.18 3.21 28.86
C TYR A 275 -42.13 4.35 28.49
N LEU A 276 -41.85 5.09 27.41
CA LEU A 276 -42.61 6.25 26.98
C LEU A 276 -43.37 6.02 25.66
N GLY A 277 -43.24 4.83 25.05
CA GLY A 277 -43.82 4.44 23.76
C GLY A 277 -45.27 4.92 23.49
N PRO A 278 -46.21 4.78 24.43
CA PRO A 278 -47.60 5.25 24.25
C PRO A 278 -47.74 6.78 24.16
N GLY A 279 -46.79 7.55 24.71
CA GLY A 279 -46.80 9.02 24.74
C GLY A 279 -45.90 9.67 23.68
N ILE A 280 -45.20 8.88 22.86
CA ILE A 280 -44.24 9.35 21.83
C ILE A 280 -44.59 8.83 20.43
N GLU A 281 -45.88 8.72 20.10
CA GLU A 281 -46.28 8.45 18.72
C GLU A 281 -45.79 9.59 17.80
N PRO A 282 -45.20 9.28 16.62
CA PRO A 282 -45.19 8.00 15.93
C PRO A 282 -43.82 7.29 15.90
N TRP A 283 -43.46 6.49 16.92
CA TRP A 283 -42.18 5.75 16.93
C TRP A 283 -42.13 4.55 15.95
N GLN A 284 -43.26 3.88 15.68
CA GLN A 284 -43.29 2.68 14.81
C GLN A 284 -42.98 2.98 13.32
N PRO A 285 -43.54 4.03 12.69
CA PRO A 285 -43.14 4.42 11.34
C PRO A 285 -41.67 4.85 11.25
N GLY A 286 -41.12 5.44 12.32
CA GLY A 286 -39.71 5.81 12.42
C GLY A 286 -38.79 4.61 12.24
N LEU A 287 -38.99 3.55 13.03
CA LEU A 287 -38.18 2.33 12.95
C LEU A 287 -38.18 1.72 11.54
N ARG A 288 -39.33 1.76 10.84
CA ARG A 288 -39.44 1.25 9.46
C ARG A 288 -38.68 2.11 8.45
N LEU A 289 -38.59 3.41 8.69
CA LEU A 289 -37.89 4.36 7.81
C LEU A 289 -36.37 4.32 7.99
N PHE A 290 -35.90 4.18 9.24
CA PHE A 290 -34.48 4.19 9.57
C PHE A 290 -33.77 2.83 9.36
N ARG A 291 -34.51 1.72 9.20
CA ARG A 291 -33.92 0.38 8.99
C ARG A 291 -32.97 0.31 7.78
N ALA A 292 -33.38 0.89 6.65
CA ALA A 292 -32.59 0.83 5.42
C ALA A 292 -31.36 1.74 5.49
N SER A 293 -31.50 2.90 6.13
CA SER A 293 -30.41 3.86 6.29
C SER A 293 -29.39 3.43 7.35
N LEU A 294 -29.71 2.48 8.23
CA LEU A 294 -28.75 1.87 9.16
C LEU A 294 -27.76 0.93 8.47
N LEU A 295 -28.15 0.33 7.34
CA LEU A 295 -27.32 -0.64 6.63
C LEU A 295 -26.02 -0.03 6.12
N VAL A 296 -26.02 1.26 5.74
CA VAL A 296 -24.82 1.92 5.22
C VAL A 296 -23.75 2.13 6.30
N PRO A 297 -24.02 2.76 7.46
CA PRO A 297 -23.07 2.83 8.56
C PRO A 297 -22.60 1.45 9.03
N LEU A 298 -23.52 0.48 9.11
CA LEU A 298 -23.20 -0.89 9.51
C LEU A 298 -22.23 -1.55 8.53
N PHE A 299 -22.48 -1.44 7.22
CA PHE A 299 -21.62 -1.98 6.19
C PHE A 299 -20.20 -1.37 6.26
N ILE A 300 -20.07 -0.05 6.43
CA ILE A 300 -18.78 0.62 6.54
C ILE A 300 -18.03 0.16 7.80
N CYS A 301 -18.72 0.01 8.93
CA CYS A 301 -18.12 -0.53 10.15
C CYS A 301 -17.63 -1.98 9.96
N LEU A 302 -18.45 -2.84 9.35
CA LEU A 302 -18.08 -4.23 9.04
C LEU A 302 -16.89 -4.30 8.08
N LEU A 303 -16.81 -3.40 7.09
CA LEU A 303 -15.63 -3.27 6.24
C LEU A 303 -14.38 -2.90 7.05
N GLY A 304 -14.52 -1.99 8.03
CA GLY A 304 -13.46 -1.65 8.98
C GLY A 304 -12.99 -2.86 9.82
N VAL A 305 -13.92 -3.68 10.30
CA VAL A 305 -13.60 -4.91 11.05
C VAL A 305 -12.94 -5.96 10.15
N ASN A 306 -13.44 -6.14 8.92
CA ASN A 306 -12.85 -7.08 7.96
C ASN A 306 -11.43 -6.69 7.58
N THR A 307 -11.19 -5.39 7.31
CA THR A 307 -9.83 -4.89 7.02
C THR A 307 -8.87 -5.03 8.20
N TYR A 308 -9.37 -4.89 9.44
CA TYR A 308 -8.61 -5.23 10.65
C TYR A 308 -8.28 -6.74 10.72
N GLY A 309 -9.27 -7.62 10.52
CA GLY A 309 -9.08 -9.07 10.53
C GLY A 309 -8.10 -9.54 9.45
N TRP A 310 -8.20 -9.01 8.23
CA TRP A 310 -7.26 -9.27 7.15
C TRP A 310 -5.83 -8.85 7.53
N ARG A 311 -5.67 -7.68 8.16
CA ARG A 311 -4.35 -7.23 8.63
C ARG A 311 -3.77 -8.16 9.70
N GLY A 312 -4.60 -8.61 10.65
CA GLY A 312 -4.18 -9.58 11.69
C GLY A 312 -3.81 -10.95 11.12
N ALA A 313 -4.46 -11.36 10.03
CA ALA A 313 -4.19 -12.61 9.32
C ALA A 313 -3.05 -12.51 8.28
N GLY A 314 -2.38 -11.35 8.17
CA GLY A 314 -1.32 -11.12 7.17
C GLY A 314 -1.82 -10.95 5.72
N VAL A 315 -3.12 -10.75 5.52
CA VAL A 315 -3.75 -10.53 4.22
C VAL A 315 -3.63 -9.05 3.82
N ASN A 316 -2.88 -8.79 2.75
CA ASN A 316 -2.71 -7.43 2.20
C ASN A 316 -3.97 -7.01 1.42
N HIS A 317 -4.93 -6.38 2.10
CA HIS A 317 -6.19 -5.93 1.49
C HIS A 317 -6.03 -4.74 0.54
N VAL A 318 -5.02 -3.88 0.76
CA VAL A 318 -4.70 -2.77 -0.15
C VAL A 318 -4.37 -3.32 -1.54
N LEU A 319 -3.66 -4.45 -1.58
CA LEU A 319 -3.44 -5.19 -2.81
C LEU A 319 -4.73 -5.80 -3.38
N ILE A 320 -5.48 -6.58 -2.58
CA ILE A 320 -6.60 -7.39 -3.13
C ILE A 320 -7.60 -6.50 -3.86
N PHE A 321 -7.79 -5.27 -3.37
CA PHE A 321 -8.68 -4.29 -3.96
C PHE A 321 -7.98 -3.28 -4.89
N GLU A 322 -6.72 -3.52 -5.27
CA GLU A 322 -5.90 -2.65 -6.13
C GLU A 322 -5.92 -1.17 -5.70
N ILE A 323 -5.89 -0.92 -4.39
CA ILE A 323 -5.92 0.42 -3.79
C ILE A 323 -4.51 1.00 -3.78
N ASP A 324 -4.38 2.30 -4.09
CA ASP A 324 -3.08 2.99 -4.05
C ASP A 324 -2.42 2.89 -2.65
N PRO A 325 -1.24 2.26 -2.52
CA PRO A 325 -0.55 2.09 -1.24
C PRO A 325 -0.20 3.40 -0.54
N ARG A 326 -0.11 4.51 -1.28
CA ARG A 326 0.25 5.83 -0.72
C ARG A 326 -0.95 6.59 -0.17
N HIS A 327 -2.16 6.24 -0.61
CA HIS A 327 -3.40 6.95 -0.29
C HIS A 327 -4.56 5.98 0.02
N HIS A 328 -4.32 4.97 0.85
CA HIS A 328 -5.35 4.07 1.36
C HIS A 328 -5.85 4.51 2.75
N LEU A 329 -7.11 4.19 3.06
CA LEU A 329 -7.65 4.42 4.40
C LEU A 329 -7.19 3.31 5.33
N ASN A 330 -6.72 3.69 6.51
CA ASN A 330 -6.44 2.70 7.55
C ASN A 330 -7.76 2.12 8.11
N HIS A 331 -7.75 0.90 8.64
CA HIS A 331 -8.94 0.26 9.22
C HIS A 331 -9.61 1.12 10.31
N MET A 332 -8.84 1.77 11.19
CA MET A 332 -9.35 2.73 12.18
C MET A 332 -9.97 3.98 11.53
N GLU A 333 -9.50 4.38 10.37
CA GLU A 333 -10.06 5.51 9.63
C GLU A 333 -11.38 5.17 8.95
N ILE A 334 -11.50 3.95 8.39
CA ILE A 334 -12.76 3.39 7.87
C ILE A 334 -13.78 3.30 9.00
N LEU A 335 -13.33 2.76 10.15
CA LEU A 335 -14.17 2.58 11.32
C LEU A 335 -14.62 3.92 11.93
N LYS A 336 -13.77 4.95 11.92
CA LYS A 336 -14.13 6.33 12.28
C LYS A 336 -15.22 6.90 11.35
N ALA A 337 -15.10 6.68 10.04
CA ALA A 337 -16.09 7.16 9.08
C ALA A 337 -17.46 6.49 9.30
N GLY A 338 -17.47 5.17 9.52
CA GLY A 338 -18.67 4.41 9.89
C GLY A 338 -19.26 4.88 11.23
N GLY A 339 -18.42 5.12 12.23
CA GLY A 339 -18.83 5.62 13.55
C GLY A 339 -19.47 7.00 13.52
N ILE A 340 -18.95 7.95 12.73
CA ILE A 340 -19.56 9.27 12.54
C ILE A 340 -20.97 9.13 11.95
N LEU A 341 -21.11 8.32 10.90
CA LEU A 341 -22.41 8.07 10.28
C LEU A 341 -23.38 7.39 11.26
N ALA A 342 -22.93 6.41 12.04
CA ALA A 342 -23.74 5.73 13.04
C ALA A 342 -24.23 6.65 14.15
N VAL A 343 -23.37 7.54 14.69
CA VAL A 343 -23.77 8.55 15.69
C VAL A 343 -24.80 9.52 15.10
N THR A 344 -24.56 10.02 13.88
CA THR A 344 -25.54 10.93 13.23
C THR A 344 -26.87 10.24 12.91
N TRP A 345 -26.84 8.94 12.56
CA TRP A 345 -28.04 8.12 12.39
C TRP A 345 -28.84 8.02 13.67
N CYS A 346 -28.17 7.71 14.78
CA CYS A 346 -28.81 7.52 16.07
C CYS A 346 -29.38 8.86 16.58
N ALA A 347 -28.65 9.96 16.39
CA ALA A 347 -29.14 11.31 16.69
C ALA A 347 -30.38 11.68 15.86
N ALA A 348 -30.41 11.34 14.56
CA ALA A 348 -31.57 11.59 13.71
C ALA A 348 -32.79 10.74 14.11
N LEU A 349 -32.57 9.50 14.52
CA LEU A 349 -33.61 8.64 15.06
C LEU A 349 -34.15 9.19 16.38
N GLN A 350 -33.27 9.62 17.29
CA GLN A 350 -33.66 10.23 18.55
C GLN A 350 -34.49 11.52 18.32
N LEU A 351 -34.06 12.36 17.39
CA LEU A 351 -34.80 13.58 17.02
C LEU A 351 -36.18 13.29 16.43
N PHE A 352 -36.30 12.22 15.65
CA PHE A 352 -37.58 11.75 15.13
C PHE A 352 -38.50 11.27 16.26
N VAL A 353 -38.00 10.43 17.17
CA VAL A 353 -38.77 9.87 18.29
C VAL A 353 -39.26 10.96 19.25
N PHE A 354 -38.42 11.96 19.54
CA PHE A 354 -38.79 13.07 20.43
C PHE A 354 -39.40 14.29 19.71
N SER A 355 -39.66 14.20 18.40
CA SER A 355 -40.20 15.32 17.61
C SER A 355 -41.52 15.87 18.16
N GLY A 356 -42.36 15.03 18.76
CA GLY A 356 -43.60 15.45 19.41
C GLY A 356 -43.41 16.35 20.64
N TRP A 357 -42.23 16.31 21.27
CA TRP A 357 -41.90 17.16 22.42
C TRP A 357 -41.12 18.42 22.00
N LEU A 358 -40.48 18.40 20.83
CA LEU A 358 -39.82 19.57 20.25
C LEU A 358 -40.83 20.42 19.48
N THR A 359 -41.27 21.52 20.10
CA THR A 359 -42.19 22.48 19.49
C THR A 359 -41.61 23.04 18.18
N GLY A 360 -42.33 22.83 17.08
CA GLY A 360 -42.02 23.42 15.77
C GLY A 360 -41.17 22.57 14.80
N MET A 361 -40.76 21.35 15.17
CA MET A 361 -40.00 20.48 14.25
C MET A 361 -40.88 19.42 13.57
N PRO A 362 -40.97 19.38 12.23
CA PRO A 362 -41.67 18.30 11.53
C PRO A 362 -40.98 16.95 11.78
N PRO A 363 -41.70 15.88 12.17
CA PRO A 363 -41.09 14.57 12.46
C PRO A 363 -40.24 14.04 11.30
N PHE A 364 -40.75 14.14 10.06
CA PHE A 364 -40.08 13.64 8.86
C PHE A 364 -38.88 14.49 8.39
N ALA A 365 -38.62 15.65 9.01
CA ALA A 365 -37.44 16.45 8.69
C ALA A 365 -36.14 15.73 9.06
N ALA A 366 -36.09 15.04 10.21
CA ALA A 366 -34.87 14.37 10.66
C ALA A 366 -34.43 13.20 9.75
N PRO A 367 -35.32 12.27 9.33
CA PRO A 367 -34.99 11.26 8.33
C PRO A 367 -34.55 11.86 6.99
N PHE A 368 -35.22 12.91 6.51
CA PHE A 368 -34.88 13.57 5.25
C PHE A 368 -33.50 14.22 5.30
N LEU A 369 -33.21 14.97 6.38
CA LEU A 369 -31.91 15.60 6.60
C LEU A 369 -30.79 14.57 6.68
N TYR A 370 -31.03 13.42 7.31
CA TYR A 370 -30.05 12.34 7.38
C TYR A 370 -29.79 11.69 6.00
N TRP A 371 -30.86 11.42 5.23
CA TRP A 371 -30.74 10.92 3.86
C TRP A 371 -30.05 11.91 2.91
N ALA A 372 -30.21 13.22 3.13
CA ALA A 372 -29.46 14.24 2.41
C ALA A 372 -28.00 14.34 2.89
N PHE A 373 -27.76 14.20 4.20
CA PHE A 373 -26.43 14.27 4.80
C PHE A 373 -25.50 13.16 4.32
N MET A 374 -25.98 11.92 4.19
CA MET A 374 -25.18 10.79 3.73
C MET A 374 -24.45 11.02 2.39
N PRO A 375 -25.14 11.32 1.27
CA PRO A 375 -24.48 11.56 -0.01
C PRO A 375 -23.64 12.83 0.05
N ILE A 376 -24.06 13.87 0.79
CA ILE A 376 -23.24 15.08 0.97
C ILE A 376 -21.93 14.75 1.69
N TYR A 377 -21.94 13.90 2.71
CA TYR A 377 -20.76 13.50 3.47
C TYR A 377 -19.83 12.59 2.65
N LEU A 378 -20.40 11.64 1.92
CA LEU A 378 -19.68 10.66 1.11
C LEU A 378 -19.14 11.25 -0.21
N LEU A 379 -19.86 12.18 -0.84
CA LEU A 379 -19.50 12.80 -2.12
C LEU A 379 -18.93 14.22 -1.96
N ASN A 380 -18.69 14.68 -0.71
CA ASN A 380 -18.25 16.05 -0.44
C ASN A 380 -16.95 16.40 -1.21
N PRO A 381 -16.99 17.37 -2.13
CA PRO A 381 -15.81 17.79 -2.89
C PRO A 381 -14.86 18.69 -2.08
N LEU A 382 -15.25 19.14 -0.89
CA LEU A 382 -14.40 19.98 -0.05
C LEU A 382 -13.21 19.19 0.54
N PRO A 383 -12.05 19.84 0.77
CA PRO A 383 -10.83 19.20 1.31
C PRO A 383 -10.93 18.86 2.81
N VAL A 384 -12.13 18.55 3.30
CA VAL A 384 -12.44 18.24 4.71
C VAL A 384 -12.98 16.81 4.78
N CYS A 385 -12.60 16.02 5.80
CA CYS A 385 -12.98 14.60 5.96
C CYS A 385 -12.45 13.66 4.85
N GLN A 386 -11.13 13.46 4.77
CA GLN A 386 -10.52 12.39 3.94
C GLN A 386 -10.86 12.46 2.43
N HIS A 387 -10.81 13.68 1.89
CA HIS A 387 -11.11 14.01 0.49
C HIS A 387 -10.38 13.16 -0.59
N LYS A 388 -9.16 12.66 -0.33
CA LYS A 388 -8.43 11.84 -1.32
C LYS A 388 -9.06 10.47 -1.55
N SER A 389 -9.58 9.83 -0.49
CA SER A 389 -10.17 8.49 -0.55
C SER A 389 -11.58 8.50 -1.14
N ARG A 390 -12.33 9.61 -0.99
CA ARG A 390 -13.68 9.78 -1.55
C ARG A 390 -13.70 10.06 -3.07
N ARG A 391 -12.61 10.57 -3.65
CA ARG A 391 -12.52 10.78 -5.12
C ARG A 391 -12.66 9.50 -5.93
N TRP A 392 -12.36 8.35 -5.33
CA TRP A 392 -12.59 7.05 -5.96
C TRP A 392 -14.09 6.79 -6.16
N LEU A 393 -14.94 7.10 -5.18
CA LEU A 393 -16.41 7.01 -5.29
C LEU A 393 -17.00 7.92 -6.36
N CYS A 394 -16.37 9.05 -6.67
CA CYS A 394 -16.82 9.96 -7.74
C CYS A 394 -16.27 9.61 -9.14
N ARG A 395 -15.39 8.60 -9.25
CA ARG A 395 -14.81 8.14 -10.53
C ARG A 395 -15.49 6.89 -11.10
N ILE A 396 -16.15 6.12 -10.24
CA ILE A 396 -17.14 5.09 -10.61
C ILE A 396 -18.42 5.82 -11.00
#